data_AF-A0A7S0F8C2-F1
#
_entry.id   AF-A0A7S0F8C2-F1
#
_cell.length_a   1.000
_cell.length_b   1.000
_cell.length_c   1.000
_cell.angle_alpha   90.00
_cell.angle_beta   90.00
_cell.angle_gamma   90.00
#
_symmetry.space_group_name_H-M   'P 1'
#
loop_
_entity.id
_entity.type
_entity.pdbx_description
1 polymer ?
#
loop_
_entity_poly.entity_id
_entity_poly.type
_entity_poly.pdbx_seq_one_letter_code
_entity_poly.pdbx_strand_id
1 'polypeptide(L)'
;AFSPVGDAFSKRLRMFPSLVNCCTIDWFAEWPAEALYSVGKQQMTLEDLKLPNLEGVLNIFKVVHQCVEVAAKKTLETQKRAIYITPTSFLELISSFKKVLALRRNTVGTLKNRLQKGLDALDAASYAVANMENDLKAKQPVLEETKKQVAEMMVVITEDKAKAAVTKSECQKVEADASEQADKATAIKEDAERDLAEALPALNVAEKALKAMKIKD
;
A
#
# COMPACT_ATOMS: atom_id res chain seq x y z
N ALA A 1 29.37 53.64 17.59
CA ALA A 1 30.36 52.67 18.09
C ALA A 1 31.66 52.84 17.30
N PHE A 2 32.81 52.83 17.96
CA PHE A 2 34.13 52.86 17.32
C PHE A 2 34.83 51.52 17.56
N SER A 3 35.62 51.07 16.58
CA SER A 3 36.49 49.90 16.78
C SER A 3 37.82 50.35 17.38
N PRO A 4 38.33 49.69 18.43
CA PRO A 4 39.65 49.97 18.97
C PRO A 4 40.78 49.46 18.06
N VAL A 5 40.45 48.70 17.01
CA VAL A 5 41.42 48.13 16.07
C VAL A 5 41.93 49.20 15.09
N GLY A 6 43.26 49.35 15.03
CA GLY A 6 43.96 50.23 14.10
C GLY A 6 44.09 51.68 14.58
N ASP A 7 44.82 52.50 13.82
CA ASP A 7 45.21 53.85 14.26
C ASP A 7 44.09 54.89 14.19
N ALA A 8 43.01 54.60 13.45
CA ALA A 8 41.94 55.55 13.19
C ALA A 8 41.24 56.02 14.48
N PHE A 9 41.04 55.10 15.43
CA PHE A 9 40.42 55.43 16.72
C PHE A 9 41.29 56.37 17.55
N SER A 10 42.57 56.05 17.71
CA SER A 10 43.53 56.89 18.44
C SER A 10 43.70 58.28 17.80
N LYS A 11 43.71 58.37 16.46
CA LYS A 11 43.76 59.65 15.74
C LYS A 11 42.50 60.48 16.03
N ARG A 12 41.30 59.87 16.01
CA ARG A 12 40.04 60.57 16.31
C ARG A 12 39.97 61.08 17.74
N LEU A 13 40.42 60.29 18.73
CA LEU A 13 40.47 60.73 20.13
C LEU A 13 41.37 61.95 20.32
N ARG A 14 42.50 62.04 19.59
CA ARG A 14 43.39 63.21 19.62
C ARG A 14 42.80 64.43 18.92
N MET A 15 42.08 64.23 17.82
CA MET A 15 41.42 65.33 17.09
C MET A 15 40.21 65.90 17.84
N PHE A 16 39.51 65.09 18.64
CA PHE A 16 38.28 65.48 19.31
C PHE A 16 38.30 65.12 20.81
N PRO A 17 38.90 65.96 21.68
CA PRO A 17 38.99 65.71 23.12
C PRO A 17 37.64 65.58 23.83
N SER A 18 36.58 66.17 23.27
CA SER A 18 35.21 66.05 23.79
C SER A 18 34.69 64.61 23.81
N LEU A 19 35.21 63.72 22.96
CA LEU A 19 34.84 62.29 22.96
C LEU A 19 35.27 61.57 24.24
N VAL A 20 36.31 62.05 24.92
CA VAL A 20 36.77 61.48 26.20
C VAL A 20 36.20 62.30 27.36
N ASN A 21 36.14 63.62 27.23
CA ASN A 21 35.77 64.51 28.33
C ASN A 21 34.25 64.65 28.55
N CYS A 22 33.44 64.46 27.51
CA CYS A 22 32.00 64.72 27.54
C CYS A 22 31.15 63.47 27.26
N CYS A 23 31.77 62.32 27.02
CA CYS A 23 31.06 61.06 26.79
C CYS A 23 31.48 60.00 27.83
N THR A 24 30.56 59.12 28.18
CA THR A 24 30.87 57.93 28.99
C THR A 24 31.40 56.84 28.07
N ILE A 25 32.55 56.27 28.43
CA ILE A 25 33.18 55.19 27.67
C ILE A 25 32.66 53.86 28.22
N ASP A 26 32.00 53.09 27.34
CA ASP A 26 31.61 51.71 27.59
C ASP A 26 32.49 50.78 26.73
N TRP A 27 33.22 49.87 27.38
CA TRP A 27 34.24 49.05 26.73
C TRP A 27 33.74 47.62 26.49
N PHE A 28 33.58 47.27 25.21
CA PHE A 28 33.22 45.92 24.80
C PHE A 28 34.48 45.10 24.56
N ALA A 29 34.77 44.17 25.47
CA ALA A 29 35.87 43.21 25.36
C ALA A 29 35.47 41.95 24.57
N GLU A 30 36.48 41.17 24.20
CA GLU A 30 36.31 39.80 23.70
C GLU A 30 35.49 38.97 24.71
N TRP A 31 34.69 38.02 24.22
CA TRP A 31 33.82 37.23 25.10
C TRP A 31 34.64 36.27 25.95
N PRO A 32 34.52 36.31 27.29
CA PRO A 32 35.18 35.34 28.15
C PRO A 32 34.59 33.94 27.97
N ALA A 33 35.31 32.95 28.50
CA ALA A 33 34.91 31.55 28.51
C ALA A 33 33.48 31.33 29.05
N GLU A 34 33.09 32.04 30.11
CA GLU A 34 31.74 31.91 30.67
C GLU A 34 30.66 32.50 29.75
N ALA A 35 30.96 33.62 29.07
CA ALA A 35 30.04 34.25 28.14
C ALA A 35 29.80 33.36 26.92
N LEU A 36 30.86 32.78 26.34
CA LEU A 36 30.76 31.82 25.23
C LEU A 36 29.89 30.61 25.62
N TYR A 37 30.08 30.09 26.83
CA TYR A 37 29.28 28.98 27.34
C TYR A 37 27.81 29.38 27.53
N SER A 38 27.55 30.51 28.19
CA SER A 38 26.19 31.00 28.47
C SER A 38 25.40 31.28 27.19
N VAL A 39 25.98 32.03 26.27
CA VAL A 39 25.36 32.35 24.97
C VAL A 39 25.15 31.08 24.16
N GLY A 40 26.16 30.19 24.12
CA GLY A 40 26.04 28.90 23.46
C GLY A 40 24.90 28.06 24.03
N LYS A 41 24.76 28.01 25.36
CA LYS A 41 23.69 27.29 26.04
C LYS A 41 22.33 27.84 25.65
N GLN A 42 22.13 29.15 25.77
CA GLN A 42 20.88 29.82 25.40
C GLN A 42 20.50 29.54 23.95
N GLN A 43 21.47 29.68 23.04
CA GLN A 43 21.26 29.46 21.60
C GLN A 43 20.86 28.02 21.29
N MET A 44 21.41 27.03 22.01
CA MET A 44 21.11 25.60 21.82
C MET A 44 19.79 25.18 22.48
N THR A 45 19.39 25.81 23.58
CA THR A 45 18.13 25.48 24.27
C THR A 45 16.88 25.99 23.53
N LEU A 46 17.00 27.05 22.71
CA LEU A 46 15.86 27.63 21.98
C LEU A 46 15.15 26.64 21.04
N GLU A 47 15.86 25.65 20.51
CA GLU A 47 15.34 24.71 19.51
C GLU A 47 15.18 23.28 20.03
N ASP A 48 15.37 23.05 21.35
CA ASP A 48 15.38 21.73 22.00
C ASP A 48 15.98 20.62 21.10
N LEU A 49 17.28 20.74 20.83
CA LEU A 49 17.98 19.85 19.90
C LEU A 49 18.09 18.40 20.42
N LYS A 50 17.60 18.06 21.63
CA LYS A 50 17.66 16.71 22.23
C LYS A 50 19.05 16.07 22.09
N LEU A 51 20.08 16.83 22.44
CA LEU A 51 21.45 16.33 22.43
C LEU A 51 21.68 15.46 23.67
N PRO A 52 22.30 14.27 23.54
CA PRO A 52 22.53 13.38 24.67
C PRO A 52 23.55 13.95 25.67
N ASN A 53 24.49 14.79 25.20
CA ASN A 53 25.46 15.47 26.05
C ASN A 53 25.59 16.94 25.59
N LEU A 54 24.68 17.79 26.05
CA LEU A 54 24.70 19.21 25.73
C LEU A 54 25.95 19.91 26.29
N GLU A 55 26.34 19.62 27.53
CA GLU A 55 27.47 20.28 28.19
C GLU A 55 28.80 20.01 27.50
N GLY A 56 29.04 18.77 27.06
CA GLY A 56 30.22 18.40 26.30
C GLY A 56 30.32 19.17 24.98
N VAL A 57 29.20 19.28 24.25
CA VAL A 57 29.12 20.03 23.00
C VAL A 57 29.38 21.53 23.22
N LEU A 58 28.81 22.13 24.27
CA LEU A 58 29.05 23.53 24.63
C LEU A 58 30.51 23.80 24.98
N ASN A 59 31.14 22.89 25.73
CA ASN A 59 32.56 22.99 26.05
C ASN A 59 33.44 22.92 24.79
N ILE A 60 33.09 22.07 23.82
CA ILE A 60 33.80 22.00 22.54
C ILE A 60 33.69 23.32 21.79
N PHE A 61 32.51 23.92 21.67
CA PHE A 61 32.38 25.21 20.97
C PHE A 61 33.22 26.32 21.60
N LYS A 62 33.20 26.40 22.94
CA LYS A 62 34.03 27.32 23.69
C LYS A 62 35.52 27.14 23.37
N VAL A 63 36.01 25.91 23.48
CA VAL A 63 37.43 25.57 23.22
C VAL A 63 37.81 25.87 21.77
N VAL A 64 36.98 25.46 20.81
CA VAL A 64 37.24 25.70 19.38
C VAL A 64 37.36 27.19 19.08
N HIS A 65 36.47 28.02 19.61
CA HIS A 65 36.54 29.47 19.40
C HIS A 65 37.84 30.06 19.94
N GLN A 66 38.18 29.74 21.19
CA GLN A 66 39.41 30.21 21.84
C GLN A 66 40.68 29.71 21.13
N CYS A 67 40.69 28.46 20.65
CA CYS A 67 41.80 27.93 19.86
C CYS A 67 42.01 28.73 18.56
N VAL A 68 40.92 29.15 17.90
CA VAL A 68 40.99 29.96 16.69
C VAL A 68 41.47 31.38 16.98
N GLU A 69 41.09 31.98 18.12
CA GLU A 69 41.63 33.28 18.56
C GLU A 69 43.15 33.22 18.78
N VAL A 70 43.64 32.17 19.44
CA VAL A 70 45.09 31.94 19.64
C VAL A 70 45.79 31.73 18.30
N ALA A 71 45.19 30.93 17.40
CA ALA A 71 45.74 30.71 16.07
C ALA A 71 45.80 31.99 15.25
N ALA A 72 44.78 32.85 15.31
CA ALA A 72 44.76 34.14 14.63
C ALA A 72 45.90 35.06 15.09
N LYS A 73 46.18 35.10 16.40
CA LYS A 73 47.33 35.84 16.97
C LYS A 73 48.66 35.30 16.42
N LYS A 74 48.83 33.98 16.40
CA LYS A 74 50.01 33.32 15.83
C LYS A 74 50.18 33.60 14.33
N THR A 75 49.09 33.63 13.56
CA THR A 75 49.13 33.95 12.12
C THR A 75 49.56 35.40 11.88
N LEU A 76 49.10 36.33 12.71
CA LEU A 76 49.57 37.72 12.63
C LEU A 76 51.08 37.82 12.92
N GLU A 77 51.59 37.09 13.91
CA GLU A 77 53.00 37.12 14.27
C GLU A 77 53.89 36.54 13.16
N THR A 78 53.50 35.37 12.64
CA THR A 78 54.29 34.57 11.70
C THR A 78 54.14 35.01 10.24
N GLN A 79 52.91 35.24 9.78
CA GLN A 79 52.60 35.54 8.39
C GLN A 79 52.32 37.03 8.13
N LYS A 80 52.33 37.86 9.19
CA LYS A 80 51.96 39.29 9.12
C LYS A 80 50.58 39.52 8.50
N ARG A 81 49.69 38.53 8.61
CA ARG A 81 48.32 38.58 8.11
C ARG A 81 47.36 38.64 9.28
N ALA A 82 46.61 39.74 9.38
CA ALA A 82 45.58 39.89 10.39
C ALA A 82 44.35 39.05 10.03
N ILE A 83 43.90 38.25 11.00
CA ILE A 83 42.62 37.53 10.96
C ILE A 83 41.84 38.00 12.19
N TYR A 84 40.59 38.41 11.97
CA TYR A 84 39.73 38.92 13.03
C TYR A 84 38.69 37.87 13.39
N ILE A 85 38.68 37.50 14.67
CA ILE A 85 37.67 36.61 15.24
C ILE A 85 36.68 37.47 16.00
N THR A 86 35.39 37.29 15.72
CA THR A 86 34.32 38.10 16.34
C THR A 86 33.27 37.19 16.97
N PRO A 87 32.49 37.69 17.95
CA PRO A 87 31.37 36.94 18.51
C PRO A 87 30.36 36.47 17.45
N THR A 88 30.21 37.21 16.35
CA THR A 88 29.37 36.80 15.22
C THR A 88 29.84 35.46 14.62
N SER A 89 31.16 35.26 14.48
CA SER A 89 31.74 34.00 14.00
C SER A 89 31.43 32.82 14.93
N PHE A 90 31.31 33.05 16.24
CA PHE A 90 30.86 32.04 17.21
C PHE A 90 29.40 31.65 17.00
N LEU A 91 28.53 32.64 16.80
CA LEU A 91 27.11 32.40 16.53
C LEU A 91 26.90 31.68 15.19
N GLU A 92 27.71 32.00 14.18
CA GLU A 92 27.72 31.30 12.89
C GLU A 92 28.16 29.85 13.01
N LEU A 93 29.16 29.55 13.85
CA LEU A 93 29.59 28.17 14.15
C LEU A 93 28.42 27.36 14.73
N ILE A 94 27.72 27.92 15.71
CA ILE A 94 26.53 27.32 16.32
C ILE A 94 25.41 27.12 15.29
N SER A 95 25.09 28.14 14.51
CA SER A 95 24.06 28.07 13.47
C SER A 95 24.37 27.01 12.42
N SER A 96 25.63 26.93 11.99
CA SER A 96 26.09 25.92 11.04
C SER A 96 25.99 24.51 11.61
N PHE A 97 26.36 24.31 12.88
CA PHE A 97 26.20 23.05 13.57
C PHE A 97 24.73 22.59 13.57
N LYS A 98 23.79 23.48 13.92
CA LYS A 98 22.35 23.17 13.92
C LYS A 98 21.88 22.71 12.55
N LYS A 99 22.24 23.43 11.49
CA LYS A 99 21.89 23.08 10.09
C LYS A 99 22.42 21.71 9.71
N VAL A 100 23.69 21.42 10.00
CA VAL A 100 24.32 20.14 9.70
C VAL A 100 23.69 19.01 10.50
N LEU A 101 23.38 19.23 11.78
CA LEU A 101 22.73 18.24 12.64
C LEU A 101 21.34 17.88 12.10
N ALA A 102 20.54 18.87 11.74
CA ALA A 102 19.21 18.66 11.16
C ALA A 102 19.30 17.86 9.84
N LEU A 103 20.22 18.25 8.95
CA LEU A 103 20.46 17.52 7.70
C LEU A 103 20.81 16.06 7.97
N ARG A 104 21.79 15.79 8.84
CA ARG A 104 22.24 14.43 9.15
C ARG A 104 21.15 13.59 9.81
N ARG A 105 20.36 14.18 10.72
CA ARG A 105 19.21 13.49 11.34
C ARG A 105 18.16 13.11 10.31
N ASN A 106 17.84 14.00 9.37
CA ASN A 106 16.88 13.70 8.30
C ASN A 106 17.40 12.59 7.38
N THR A 107 18.67 12.63 6.99
CA THR A 107 19.28 11.56 6.17
C THR A 107 19.22 10.21 6.89
N VAL A 108 19.70 10.14 8.13
CA VAL A 108 19.72 8.89 8.91
C VAL A 108 18.30 8.42 9.23
N GLY A 109 17.40 9.31 9.61
CA GLY A 109 15.99 9.00 9.87
C GLY A 109 15.28 8.43 8.65
N THR A 110 15.56 8.97 7.46
CA THR A 110 15.01 8.44 6.19
C THR A 110 15.52 7.04 5.89
N LEU A 111 16.83 6.80 6.09
CA LEU A 111 17.42 5.47 5.92
C LEU A 111 16.85 4.46 6.90
N LYS A 112 16.71 4.84 8.18
CA LYS A 112 16.08 4.03 9.23
C LYS A 112 14.64 3.66 8.85
N ASN A 113 13.83 4.64 8.44
CA ASN A 113 12.45 4.40 8.07
C ASN A 113 12.32 3.48 6.86
N ARG A 114 13.22 3.61 5.88
CA ARG A 114 13.27 2.71 4.72
C ARG A 114 13.59 1.27 5.13
N LEU A 115 14.58 1.09 6.01
CA LEU A 115 14.93 -0.23 6.54
C LEU A 115 13.78 -0.84 7.35
N GLN A 116 13.14 -0.05 8.21
CA GLN A 116 11.99 -0.51 8.99
C GLN A 116 10.87 -1.01 8.08
N LYS A 117 10.47 -0.22 7.08
CA LYS A 117 9.44 -0.65 6.11
C LYS A 117 9.83 -1.92 5.35
N GLY A 118 11.12 -2.07 5.03
CA GLY A 118 11.64 -3.28 4.40
C GLY A 118 11.50 -4.51 5.30
N LEU A 119 11.84 -4.37 6.59
CA LEU A 119 11.66 -5.42 7.59
C LEU A 119 10.19 -5.78 7.79
N ASP A 120 9.32 -4.78 7.95
CA ASP A 120 7.88 -4.99 8.11
C ASP A 120 7.28 -5.75 6.91
N ALA A 121 7.75 -5.45 5.69
CA ALA A 121 7.32 -6.16 4.48
C ALA A 121 7.82 -7.61 4.43
N LEU A 122 9.05 -7.87 4.90
CA LEU A 122 9.60 -9.22 4.99
C LEU A 122 8.85 -10.05 6.03
N ASP A 123 8.54 -9.46 7.19
CA ASP A 123 7.77 -10.13 8.25
C ASP A 123 6.34 -10.46 7.75
N ALA A 124 5.68 -9.52 7.08
CA ALA A 124 4.37 -9.76 6.48
C ALA A 124 4.40 -10.85 5.42
N ALA A 125 5.42 -10.87 4.57
CA ALA A 125 5.60 -11.92 3.56
C ALA A 125 5.85 -13.29 4.21
N SER A 126 6.69 -13.35 5.25
CA SER A 126 6.96 -14.58 6.00
C SER A 126 5.68 -15.15 6.61
N TYR A 127 4.86 -14.30 7.23
CA TYR A 127 3.55 -14.71 7.77
C TYR A 127 2.59 -15.22 6.68
N ALA A 128 2.53 -14.54 5.54
CA ALA A 128 1.69 -14.96 4.42
C ALA A 128 2.12 -16.32 3.85
N VAL A 129 3.42 -16.56 3.72
CA VAL A 129 3.97 -17.86 3.27
C VAL A 129 3.64 -18.96 4.27
N ALA A 130 3.84 -18.73 5.56
CA ALA A 130 3.51 -19.71 6.60
C ALA A 130 2.02 -20.10 6.58
N ASN A 131 1.12 -19.14 6.37
CA ASN A 131 -0.31 -19.43 6.23
C ASN A 131 -0.61 -20.23 4.97
N MET A 132 -0.02 -19.87 3.84
CA MET A 132 -0.20 -20.61 2.58
C MET A 132 0.30 -22.05 2.69
N GLU A 133 1.43 -22.28 3.37
CA GLU A 133 1.94 -23.62 3.66
C GLU A 133 0.95 -24.43 4.50
N ASN A 134 0.35 -23.82 5.53
CA ASN A 134 -0.66 -24.49 6.36
C ASN A 134 -1.92 -24.83 5.56
N ASP A 135 -2.39 -23.90 4.72
CA ASP A 135 -3.54 -24.12 3.83
C ASP A 135 -3.29 -25.24 2.83
N LEU A 136 -2.09 -25.29 2.25
CA LEU A 136 -1.69 -26.37 1.34
C LEU A 136 -1.67 -27.71 2.06
N LYS A 137 -1.07 -27.79 3.25
CA LYS A 137 -1.08 -29.00 4.08
C LYS A 137 -2.49 -29.47 4.42
N ALA A 138 -3.41 -28.55 4.72
CA ALA A 138 -4.81 -28.86 5.02
C ALA A 138 -5.60 -29.32 3.79
N LYS A 139 -5.35 -28.73 2.61
CA LYS A 139 -6.04 -29.08 1.36
C LYS A 139 -5.51 -30.35 0.70
N GLN A 140 -4.26 -30.74 0.96
CA GLN A 140 -3.65 -31.95 0.41
C GLN A 140 -4.48 -33.23 0.63
N PRO A 141 -4.93 -33.59 1.86
CA PRO A 141 -5.72 -34.80 2.06
C PRO A 141 -7.10 -34.73 1.38
N VAL A 142 -7.76 -33.57 1.41
CA VAL A 142 -9.06 -33.35 0.76
C VAL A 142 -8.95 -33.54 -0.76
N LEU A 143 -7.86 -33.09 -1.36
CA LEU A 143 -7.60 -33.29 -2.78
C LEU A 143 -7.41 -34.78 -3.12
N GLU A 144 -6.68 -35.52 -2.30
CA GLU A 144 -6.48 -36.95 -2.51
C GLU A 144 -7.77 -37.76 -2.32
N GLU A 145 -8.62 -37.37 -1.38
CA GLU A 145 -9.94 -37.99 -1.19
C GLU A 145 -10.88 -37.69 -2.36
N THR A 146 -10.98 -36.44 -2.78
CA THR A 146 -11.85 -36.05 -3.91
C THR A 146 -11.39 -36.68 -5.23
N LYS A 147 -10.07 -36.84 -5.46
CA LYS A 147 -9.55 -37.62 -6.61
C LYS A 147 -10.07 -39.04 -6.62
N LYS A 148 -10.09 -39.72 -5.47
CA LYS A 148 -10.61 -41.10 -5.36
C LYS A 148 -12.12 -41.13 -5.64
N GLN A 149 -12.88 -40.25 -5.02
CA GLN A 149 -14.33 -40.15 -5.22
C GLN A 149 -14.69 -39.86 -6.69
N VAL A 150 -13.94 -38.97 -7.36
CA VAL A 150 -14.13 -38.67 -8.78
C VAL A 150 -13.81 -39.88 -9.66
N ALA A 151 -12.73 -40.62 -9.36
CA ALA A 151 -12.39 -41.84 -10.09
C ALA A 151 -13.49 -42.91 -9.95
N GLU A 152 -14.01 -43.12 -8.74
CA GLU A 152 -15.12 -44.04 -8.48
C GLU A 152 -16.40 -43.61 -9.21
N MET A 153 -16.75 -42.32 -9.14
CA MET A 153 -17.93 -41.78 -9.82
C MET A 153 -17.83 -41.89 -11.35
N MET A 154 -16.63 -41.76 -11.92
CA MET A 154 -16.42 -41.97 -13.36
C MET A 154 -16.70 -43.40 -13.78
N VAL A 155 -16.37 -44.40 -12.96
CA VAL A 155 -16.70 -45.81 -13.25
C VAL A 155 -18.22 -45.99 -13.30
N VAL A 156 -18.95 -45.50 -12.29
CA VAL A 156 -20.43 -45.59 -12.25
C VAL A 156 -21.06 -44.89 -13.45
N ILE A 157 -20.60 -43.69 -13.81
CA ILE A 157 -21.10 -42.96 -14.98
C ILE A 157 -20.87 -43.75 -16.28
N THR A 158 -19.73 -44.42 -16.43
CA THR A 158 -19.48 -45.23 -17.63
C THR A 158 -20.42 -46.44 -17.71
N GLU A 159 -20.71 -47.09 -16.59
CA GLU A 159 -21.68 -48.18 -16.53
C GLU A 159 -23.10 -47.70 -16.82
N ASP A 160 -23.52 -46.60 -16.20
CA ASP A 160 -24.86 -46.04 -16.38
C ASP A 160 -25.07 -45.52 -17.80
N LYS A 161 -24.04 -44.92 -18.42
CA LYS A 161 -24.09 -44.56 -19.85
C LYS A 161 -24.25 -45.78 -20.75
N ALA A 162 -23.56 -46.89 -20.45
CA ALA A 162 -23.71 -48.12 -21.20
C ALA A 162 -25.12 -48.71 -21.07
N LYS A 163 -25.66 -48.78 -19.84
CA LYS A 163 -27.03 -49.22 -19.58
C LYS A 163 -28.07 -48.32 -20.28
N ALA A 164 -27.92 -47.00 -20.15
CA ALA A 164 -28.81 -46.04 -20.79
C ALA A 164 -28.78 -46.13 -22.33
N ALA A 165 -27.62 -46.42 -22.93
CA ALA A 165 -27.51 -46.64 -24.37
C ALA A 165 -28.29 -47.89 -24.83
N VAL A 166 -28.26 -48.98 -24.05
CA VAL A 166 -29.05 -50.19 -24.31
C VAL A 166 -30.54 -49.87 -24.21
N THR A 167 -30.99 -49.29 -23.10
CA THR A 167 -32.41 -48.93 -22.92
C THR A 167 -32.89 -47.94 -23.98
N LYS A 168 -32.07 -46.98 -24.39
CA LYS A 168 -32.40 -46.06 -25.48
C LYS A 168 -32.63 -46.80 -26.80
N SER A 169 -31.77 -47.77 -27.13
CA SER A 169 -31.92 -48.60 -28.33
C SER A 169 -33.20 -49.44 -28.29
N GLU A 170 -33.53 -49.99 -27.13
CA GLU A 170 -34.76 -50.76 -26.92
C GLU A 170 -36.01 -49.87 -27.05
N CYS A 171 -36.03 -48.70 -26.38
CA CYS A 171 -37.12 -47.74 -26.49
C CYS A 171 -37.33 -47.26 -27.93
N GLN A 172 -36.26 -47.01 -28.69
CA GLN A 172 -36.37 -46.61 -30.10
C GLN A 172 -37.03 -47.68 -30.97
N LYS A 173 -36.80 -48.97 -30.69
CA LYS A 173 -37.50 -50.07 -31.38
C LYS A 173 -38.97 -50.10 -31.03
N VAL A 174 -39.28 -50.04 -29.73
CA VAL A 174 -40.67 -50.06 -29.25
C VAL A 174 -41.45 -48.84 -29.74
N GLU A 175 -40.81 -47.67 -29.80
CA GLU A 175 -41.39 -46.43 -30.34
C GLU A 175 -41.70 -46.57 -31.83
N ALA A 176 -40.80 -47.17 -32.62
CA ALA A 176 -41.05 -47.45 -34.03
C ALA A 176 -42.21 -48.43 -34.24
N ASP A 177 -42.25 -49.53 -33.48
CA ASP A 177 -43.32 -50.53 -33.53
C ASP A 177 -44.68 -49.92 -33.13
N ALA A 178 -44.69 -49.12 -32.06
CA ALA A 178 -45.88 -48.44 -31.57
C ALA A 178 -46.38 -47.39 -32.57
N SER A 179 -45.48 -46.66 -33.25
CA SER A 179 -45.84 -45.74 -34.33
C SER A 179 -46.49 -46.48 -35.49
N GLU A 180 -45.92 -47.62 -35.92
CA GLU A 180 -46.48 -48.43 -37.00
C GLU A 180 -47.87 -48.97 -36.64
N GLN A 181 -48.07 -49.40 -35.40
CA GLN A 181 -49.38 -49.85 -34.92
C GLN A 181 -50.38 -48.71 -34.76
N ALA A 182 -49.94 -47.52 -34.34
CA ALA A 182 -50.77 -46.32 -34.30
C ALA A 182 -51.22 -45.91 -35.72
N ASP A 183 -50.33 -45.95 -36.70
CA ASP A 183 -50.64 -45.66 -38.10
C ASP A 183 -51.66 -46.68 -38.66
N LYS A 184 -51.47 -47.98 -38.39
CA LYS A 184 -52.43 -49.03 -38.78
C LYS A 184 -53.80 -48.84 -38.11
N ALA A 185 -53.85 -48.54 -36.82
CA ALA A 185 -55.10 -48.30 -36.10
C ALA A 185 -55.82 -47.05 -36.61
N THR A 186 -55.07 -46.00 -36.96
CA THR A 186 -55.61 -44.78 -37.56
C THR A 186 -56.21 -45.06 -38.94
N ALA A 187 -55.51 -45.82 -39.79
CA ALA A 187 -56.04 -46.23 -41.09
C ALA A 187 -57.33 -47.07 -40.98
N ILE A 188 -57.38 -48.04 -40.06
CA ILE A 188 -58.59 -48.85 -39.81
C ILE A 188 -59.74 -47.96 -39.30
N LYS A 189 -59.43 -47.00 -38.42
CA LYS A 189 -60.43 -46.05 -37.91
C LYS A 189 -60.97 -45.17 -39.04
N GLU A 190 -60.11 -44.62 -39.88
CA GLU A 190 -60.51 -43.80 -41.04
C GLU A 190 -61.34 -44.60 -42.05
N ASP A 191 -60.98 -45.86 -42.30
CA ASP A 191 -61.76 -46.78 -43.13
C ASP A 191 -63.15 -47.05 -42.53
N ALA A 192 -63.23 -47.36 -41.24
CA ALA A 192 -64.50 -47.61 -40.56
C ALA A 192 -65.39 -46.35 -40.48
N GLU A 193 -64.80 -45.17 -40.27
CA GLU A 193 -65.52 -43.89 -40.28
C GLU A 193 -66.07 -43.57 -41.69
N ARG A 194 -65.33 -43.91 -42.75
CA ARG A 194 -65.80 -43.77 -44.14
C ARG A 194 -66.98 -44.70 -44.43
N ASP A 195 -66.87 -45.98 -44.08
CA ASP A 195 -67.94 -46.96 -44.30
C ASP A 195 -69.20 -46.60 -43.49
N LEU A 196 -69.02 -46.11 -42.25
CA LEU A 196 -70.10 -45.58 -41.43
C LEU A 196 -70.76 -44.36 -42.09
N ALA A 197 -69.98 -43.43 -42.64
CA ALA A 197 -70.49 -42.24 -43.33
C ALA A 197 -71.30 -42.59 -44.59
N GLU A 198 -70.97 -43.69 -45.29
CA GLU A 198 -71.74 -44.19 -46.43
C GLU A 198 -73.03 -44.92 -45.99
N ALA A 199 -72.99 -45.67 -44.89
CA ALA A 199 -74.14 -46.41 -44.37
C ALA A 199 -75.18 -45.52 -43.65
N LEU A 200 -74.74 -44.43 -43.01
CA LEU A 200 -75.60 -43.50 -42.26
C LEU A 200 -76.75 -42.90 -43.10
N PRO A 201 -76.56 -42.44 -44.35
CA PRO A 201 -77.64 -42.01 -45.23
C PRO A 201 -78.69 -43.09 -45.49
N ALA A 202 -78.26 -44.32 -45.79
CA ALA A 202 -79.16 -45.44 -46.06
C ALA A 202 -79.99 -45.81 -44.81
N LEU A 203 -79.36 -45.81 -43.63
CA LEU A 203 -80.02 -46.06 -42.36
C LEU A 203 -81.01 -44.93 -41.99
N ASN A 204 -80.64 -43.67 -42.20
CA ASN A 204 -81.54 -42.53 -41.99
C ASN A 204 -82.76 -42.56 -42.92
N VAL A 205 -82.60 -43.03 -44.16
CA VAL A 205 -83.71 -43.26 -45.09
C VAL A 205 -84.61 -44.40 -44.61
N ALA A 206 -84.04 -45.51 -44.15
CA ALA A 206 -84.79 -46.64 -43.60
C ALA A 206 -85.55 -46.27 -42.31
N GLU A 207 -84.94 -45.52 -41.38
CA GLU A 207 -85.62 -45.02 -40.17
C GLU A 207 -86.77 -44.05 -40.50
N LYS A 208 -86.59 -43.16 -41.50
CA LYS A 208 -87.66 -42.28 -41.96
C LYS A 208 -88.82 -43.06 -42.59
N ALA A 209 -88.52 -44.12 -43.35
CA ALA A 209 -89.54 -45.00 -43.92
C ALA A 209 -90.31 -45.77 -42.83
N LEU A 210 -89.62 -46.22 -41.77
CA LEU A 210 -90.24 -46.94 -40.65
C LEU A 210 -91.10 -46.01 -39.77
N LYS A 211 -90.67 -44.76 -39.53
CA LYS A 211 -91.48 -43.72 -38.87
C LYS A 211 -92.70 -43.28 -39.69
N ALA A 212 -92.72 -43.54 -41.00
CA ALA A 212 -93.86 -43.25 -41.87
C ALA A 212 -94.93 -44.38 -41.88
N MET A 213 -94.68 -45.54 -41.26
CA MET A 213 -95.69 -46.59 -41.11
C MET A 213 -96.58 -46.35 -39.88
N LYS A 214 -97.88 -46.13 -40.12
CA LYS A 214 -98.93 -46.14 -39.08
C LYS A 214 -99.44 -47.57 -38.91
N ILE A 215 -99.56 -48.03 -37.66
CA ILE A 215 -100.16 -49.32 -37.30
C ILE A 215 -101.67 -49.27 -37.58
N LYS A 216 -102.04 -49.81 -38.74
CA LYS A 216 -103.25 -50.60 -39.02
C LYS A 216 -103.08 -51.17 -40.42
N ASP A 217 -102.33 -52.26 -40.47
CA ASP A 217 -102.49 -53.47 -41.30
C ASP A 217 -101.30 -54.40 -41.01
#